data_AF-A0A329ST79-F1
#
_entry.id   AF-A0A329ST79-F1
#
_cell.length_a   1.000
_cell.length_b   1.000
_cell.length_c   1.000
_cell.angle_alpha   90.00
_cell.angle_beta   90.00
_cell.angle_gamma   90.00
#
_symmetry.space_group_name_H-M   'P 1'
#
loop_
_entity.id
_entity.type
_entity.pdbx_description
1 polymer ?
#
loop_
_entity_poly.entity_id
_entity_poly.type
_entity_poly.pdbx_seq_one_letter_code
_entity_poly.pdbx_strand_id
1 'polypeptide(L)'
;MQRVLIELEGDALELELMVKIRALSSTWIAKYMFQLKPYSVERVDIVEAKLRGVEEELERTKSAWLIKKAKEVVHLASFSRNMDNLNDNGEIIWNDLKCVNFKPNNERNGIIFLVGGWYIVNSTVYLVQQSSEDHVKLRKNNSRLLESKVPKIVGESTSASLGWSGLLKENGELPVAATKSPHKVGSQLTVLRLNE
;
A
#
# COMPACT_ATOMS: atom_id res chain seq x y z
N MET A 1 -28.61 60.19 -8.79
CA MET A 1 -27.56 59.49 -9.56
C MET A 1 -28.23 58.96 -10.81
N GLN A 2 -27.73 59.31 -11.98
CA GLN A 2 -28.25 58.84 -13.27
C GLN A 2 -27.14 58.02 -13.93
N ARG A 3 -27.50 56.85 -14.45
CA ARG A 3 -26.59 55.98 -15.20
C ARG A 3 -27.16 55.73 -16.59
N VAL A 4 -26.30 55.81 -17.59
CA VAL A 4 -26.63 55.49 -18.98
C VAL A 4 -25.53 54.58 -19.49
N LEU A 5 -25.92 53.47 -20.11
CA LEU A 5 -25.00 52.57 -20.80
C LEU A 5 -25.10 52.88 -22.29
N ILE A 6 -23.97 53.10 -22.93
CA ILE A 6 -23.86 53.48 -24.33
C ILE A 6 -23.09 52.37 -25.04
N GLU A 7 -23.64 51.84 -26.13
CA GLU A 7 -22.94 50.91 -27.01
C GLU A 7 -21.97 51.71 -27.90
N LEU A 8 -20.71 51.28 -27.92
CA LEU A 8 -19.67 51.82 -28.78
C LEU A 8 -19.38 50.84 -29.94
N GLU A 9 -18.66 51.30 -30.95
CA GLU A 9 -18.19 50.42 -32.03
C GLU A 9 -17.27 49.31 -31.50
N GLY A 10 -17.46 48.07 -31.98
CA GLY A 10 -16.60 46.92 -31.66
C GLY A 10 -16.89 46.21 -30.33
N ASP A 11 -18.16 46.04 -29.97
CA ASP A 11 -18.65 45.35 -28.75
C ASP A 11 -18.17 45.97 -27.41
N ALA A 12 -17.65 47.20 -27.47
CA ALA A 12 -17.28 47.96 -26.28
C ALA A 12 -18.50 48.69 -25.71
N LEU A 13 -18.58 48.77 -24.39
CA LEU A 13 -19.66 49.48 -23.68
C LEU A 13 -19.07 50.64 -22.89
N GLU A 14 -19.74 51.80 -22.89
CA GLU A 14 -19.38 52.92 -22.02
C GLU A 14 -20.49 53.17 -21.00
N LEU A 15 -20.10 53.23 -19.72
CA LEU A 15 -21.00 53.62 -18.65
C LEU A 15 -20.77 55.10 -18.33
N GLU A 16 -21.79 55.91 -18.64
CA GLU A 16 -21.86 57.28 -18.19
C GLU A 16 -22.56 57.35 -16.83
N LEU A 17 -21.89 57.95 -15.85
CA LEU A 17 -22.42 58.16 -14.51
C LEU A 17 -22.46 59.65 -14.16
N MET A 18 -23.66 60.16 -13.90
CA MET A 18 -23.87 61.53 -13.44
C MET A 18 -24.32 61.55 -11.98
N VAL A 19 -23.53 62.24 -11.15
CA VAL A 19 -23.77 62.40 -9.72
C VAL A 19 -24.02 63.87 -9.41
N LYS A 20 -25.20 64.17 -8.86
CA LYS A 20 -25.56 65.50 -8.40
C LYS A 20 -25.04 65.68 -6.98
N ILE A 21 -24.15 66.63 -6.77
CA ILE A 21 -23.51 66.93 -5.48
C ILE A 21 -24.01 68.31 -5.03
N ARG A 22 -24.46 68.42 -3.78
CA ARG A 22 -24.85 69.72 -3.18
C ARG A 22 -23.85 70.07 -2.09
N ALA A 23 -23.27 71.26 -2.18
CA ALA A 23 -22.34 71.78 -1.18
C ALA A 23 -22.48 73.31 -1.08
N LEU A 24 -22.48 73.84 0.15
CA LEU A 24 -22.49 75.29 0.46
C LEU A 24 -23.48 76.09 -0.42
N SER A 25 -24.75 75.68 -0.42
CA SER A 25 -25.86 76.28 -1.21
C SER A 25 -25.78 76.14 -2.75
N SER A 26 -24.74 75.51 -3.29
CA SER A 26 -24.59 75.23 -4.72
C SER A 26 -24.93 73.78 -5.07
N THR A 27 -25.35 73.56 -6.32
CA THR A 27 -25.59 72.24 -6.88
C THR A 27 -24.67 72.01 -8.07
N TRP A 28 -23.87 70.95 -7.99
CA TRP A 28 -22.86 70.57 -8.98
C TRP A 28 -23.26 69.22 -9.58
N ILE A 29 -22.88 68.96 -10.82
CA ILE A 29 -23.05 67.66 -11.47
C ILE A 29 -21.66 67.16 -11.84
N ALA A 30 -21.22 66.08 -11.22
CA ALA A 30 -20.01 65.36 -11.60
C ALA A 30 -20.40 64.30 -12.63
N LYS A 31 -19.78 64.35 -13.82
CA LYS A 31 -19.93 63.35 -14.88
C LYS A 31 -18.67 62.48 -14.91
N TYR A 32 -18.86 61.18 -14.80
CA TYR A 32 -17.83 60.17 -14.91
C TYR A 32 -18.13 59.28 -16.12
N MET A 33 -17.10 58.95 -16.88
CA MET A 33 -17.20 58.07 -18.05
C MET A 33 -16.29 56.86 -17.83
N PHE A 34 -16.86 55.67 -17.91
CA PHE A 34 -16.14 54.42 -17.71
C PHE A 34 -16.24 53.56 -18.98
N GLN A 35 -15.12 53.33 -19.65
CA GLN A 35 -15.04 52.37 -20.75
C GLN A 35 -14.97 50.95 -20.18
N LEU A 36 -15.99 50.15 -20.44
CA LEU A 36 -16.08 48.75 -20.05
C LEU A 36 -15.41 47.91 -21.12
N LYS A 37 -14.35 47.20 -20.74
CA LYS A 37 -13.70 46.21 -21.60
C LYS A 37 -14.46 44.88 -21.48
N PRO A 38 -15.03 44.35 -22.58
CA PRO A 38 -15.68 43.04 -22.52
C PRO A 38 -14.66 41.97 -22.12
N TYR A 39 -15.04 41.10 -21.20
CA TYR A 39 -14.25 39.93 -20.85
C TYR A 39 -14.45 38.88 -21.94
N SER A 40 -13.38 38.43 -22.63
CA SER A 40 -13.55 37.56 -23.79
C SER A 40 -14.05 36.17 -23.38
N VAL A 41 -15.14 35.72 -24.02
CA VAL A 41 -15.71 34.37 -23.83
C VAL A 41 -14.67 33.30 -24.15
N GLU A 42 -13.80 33.52 -25.15
CA GLU A 42 -12.68 32.64 -25.49
C GLU A 42 -11.76 32.30 -24.31
N ARG A 43 -11.55 33.25 -23.37
CA ARG A 43 -10.71 32.98 -22.20
C ARG A 43 -11.37 31.99 -21.24
N VAL A 44 -12.70 31.99 -21.17
CA VAL A 44 -13.47 31.03 -20.35
C VAL A 44 -13.38 29.65 -20.98
N ASP A 45 -13.58 29.54 -22.29
CA ASP A 45 -13.50 28.27 -23.02
C ASP A 45 -12.11 27.62 -22.91
N ILE A 46 -11.05 28.43 -23.03
CA ILE A 46 -9.66 27.97 -22.86
C ILE A 46 -9.41 27.45 -21.44
N VAL A 47 -9.93 28.15 -20.43
CA VAL A 47 -9.76 27.74 -19.03
C VAL A 47 -10.56 26.49 -18.73
N GLU A 48 -11.78 26.37 -19.24
CA GLU A 48 -12.62 25.20 -19.09
C GLU A 48 -11.99 23.97 -19.76
N ALA A 49 -11.45 24.13 -20.98
CA ALA A 49 -10.73 23.07 -21.69
C ALA A 49 -9.49 22.59 -20.91
N LYS A 50 -8.74 23.52 -20.31
CA LYS A 50 -7.60 23.18 -19.46
C LYS A 50 -8.02 22.48 -18.18
N LEU A 51 -9.09 22.93 -17.53
CA LEU A 51 -9.60 22.31 -16.31
C LEU A 51 -10.04 20.87 -16.57
N ARG A 52 -10.76 20.64 -17.67
CA ARG A 52 -11.16 19.30 -18.12
C ARG A 52 -9.95 18.42 -18.40
N GLY A 53 -8.91 18.97 -19.04
CA GLY A 53 -7.65 18.24 -19.25
C GLY A 53 -6.97 17.82 -17.95
N VAL A 54 -6.98 18.69 -16.93
CA VAL A 54 -6.41 18.39 -15.60
C VAL A 54 -7.24 17.33 -14.87
N GLU A 55 -8.57 17.41 -14.94
CA GLU A 55 -9.47 16.41 -14.33
C GLU A 55 -9.27 15.03 -14.96
N GLU A 56 -9.16 14.95 -16.29
CA GLU A 56 -8.88 13.70 -16.98
C GLU A 56 -7.52 13.10 -16.61
N GLU A 57 -6.47 13.93 -16.53
CA GLU A 57 -5.14 13.47 -16.13
C GLU A 57 -5.12 13.00 -14.67
N LEU A 58 -5.86 13.68 -13.79
CA LEU A 58 -6.02 13.28 -12.40
C LEU A 58 -6.74 11.92 -12.29
N GLU A 59 -7.83 11.70 -13.03
CA GLU A 59 -8.54 10.42 -13.01
C GLU A 59 -7.70 9.27 -13.59
N ARG A 60 -6.92 9.54 -14.65
CA ARG A 60 -5.93 8.57 -15.16
C ARG A 60 -4.88 8.24 -14.11
N THR A 61 -4.37 9.25 -13.42
CA THR A 61 -3.34 9.08 -12.38
C THR A 61 -3.87 8.30 -11.18
N LYS A 62 -5.08 8.63 -10.71
CA LYS A 62 -5.76 7.87 -9.64
C LYS A 62 -5.98 6.43 -10.05
N SER A 63 -6.47 6.19 -11.26
CA SER A 63 -6.70 4.84 -11.79
C SER A 63 -5.38 4.04 -11.88
N ALA A 64 -4.33 4.65 -12.42
CA ALA A 64 -3.01 4.03 -12.49
C ALA A 64 -2.43 3.75 -11.09
N TRP A 65 -2.64 4.64 -10.12
CA TRP A 65 -2.23 4.45 -8.74
C TRP A 65 -3.00 3.31 -8.07
N LEU A 66 -4.32 3.21 -8.27
CA LEU A 66 -5.13 2.11 -7.77
C LEU A 66 -4.69 0.77 -8.37
N ILE A 67 -4.42 0.73 -9.68
CA ILE A 67 -3.86 -0.45 -10.35
C ILE A 67 -2.49 -0.80 -9.78
N LYS A 68 -1.62 0.18 -9.53
CA LYS A 68 -0.29 -0.02 -8.95
C LYS A 68 -0.36 -0.52 -7.50
N LYS A 69 -1.29 0.00 -6.71
CA LYS A 69 -1.55 -0.43 -5.33
C LYS A 69 -2.12 -1.84 -5.28
N ALA A 70 -3.06 -2.17 -6.16
CA ALA A 70 -3.55 -3.53 -6.34
C ALA A 70 -2.44 -4.50 -6.82
N LYS A 71 -1.43 -3.98 -7.52
CA LYS A 71 -0.22 -4.71 -7.92
C LYS A 71 0.91 -4.71 -6.88
N GLU A 72 0.74 -4.08 -5.72
CA GLU A 72 1.75 -4.18 -4.66
C GLU A 72 1.69 -5.60 -4.07
N VAL A 73 2.52 -6.47 -4.65
CA VAL A 73 2.61 -7.87 -4.25
C VAL A 73 3.30 -7.94 -2.89
N VAL A 74 2.50 -8.14 -1.84
CA VAL A 74 3.03 -8.42 -0.51
C VAL A 74 3.64 -9.83 -0.55
N HIS A 75 4.96 -9.89 -0.56
CA HIS A 75 5.71 -11.15 -0.53
C HIS A 75 6.83 -11.09 0.51
N LEU A 76 7.24 -12.27 0.98
CA LEU A 76 8.40 -12.46 1.83
C LEU A 76 9.15 -13.70 1.35
N ALA A 77 10.45 -13.57 1.18
CA ALA A 77 11.37 -14.69 1.11
C ALA A 77 12.35 -14.54 2.28
N SER A 78 12.39 -15.54 3.17
CA SER A 78 13.22 -15.51 4.35
C SER A 78 13.95 -16.84 4.55
N PHE A 79 15.09 -16.75 5.23
CA PHE A 79 15.93 -17.88 5.59
C PHE A 79 16.15 -17.86 7.10
N SER A 80 16.14 -19.05 7.71
CA SER A 80 16.50 -19.20 9.12
C SER A 80 18.01 -19.08 9.31
N ARG A 81 18.41 -18.96 10.57
CA ARG A 81 19.78 -19.30 10.96
C ARG A 81 19.96 -20.80 10.81
N ASN A 82 21.14 -21.21 10.36
CA ASN A 82 21.55 -22.61 10.44
C ASN A 82 22.01 -22.87 11.88
N MET A 83 21.27 -23.70 12.59
CA MET A 83 21.52 -23.98 14.00
C MET A 83 21.95 -25.43 14.16
N ASP A 84 22.99 -25.68 14.95
CA ASP A 84 23.42 -27.05 15.27
C ASP A 84 22.34 -27.81 16.05
N ASN A 85 21.62 -27.10 16.94
CA ASN A 85 20.50 -27.61 17.72
C ASN A 85 19.38 -26.56 17.76
N LEU A 86 18.12 -27.00 17.73
CA LEU A 86 16.96 -26.14 17.98
C LEU A 86 16.75 -25.91 19.49
N ASN A 87 15.86 -24.98 19.83
CA ASN A 87 15.42 -24.77 21.21
C ASN A 87 14.61 -25.96 21.74
N ASP A 88 14.27 -25.97 23.03
CA ASP A 88 13.52 -27.07 23.67
C ASP A 88 12.15 -27.33 23.01
N ASN A 89 11.58 -26.33 22.34
CA ASN A 89 10.33 -26.42 21.60
C ASN A 89 10.49 -26.91 20.15
N GLY A 90 11.74 -27.07 19.70
CA GLY A 90 12.10 -27.45 18.34
C GLY A 90 11.83 -26.35 17.31
N GLU A 91 11.85 -25.08 17.68
CA GLU A 91 11.45 -23.97 16.82
C GLU A 91 12.60 -23.38 16.03
N ILE A 92 12.28 -22.93 14.82
CA ILE A 92 13.24 -22.38 13.87
C ILE A 92 13.43 -20.89 14.10
N ILE A 93 14.68 -20.45 14.24
CA ILE A 93 15.03 -19.05 14.46
C ILE A 93 15.28 -18.33 13.12
N TRP A 94 14.47 -17.32 12.83
CA TRP A 94 14.53 -16.53 11.60
C TRP A 94 15.59 -15.43 11.67
N ASN A 95 16.19 -15.12 10.50
CA ASN A 95 17.01 -13.92 10.35
C ASN A 95 16.16 -12.66 10.35
N ASP A 96 16.82 -11.49 10.39
CA ASP A 96 16.13 -10.21 10.25
C ASP A 96 15.36 -10.16 8.93
N LEU A 97 14.06 -9.85 9.03
CA LEU A 97 13.18 -9.73 7.88
C LEU A 97 13.35 -8.33 7.29
N LYS A 98 13.69 -8.25 6.00
CA LYS A 98 13.77 -6.98 5.26
C LYS A 98 12.44 -6.69 4.55
N CYS A 99 11.35 -6.63 5.30
CA CYS A 99 10.03 -6.33 4.74
C CYS A 99 9.16 -5.53 5.72
N VAL A 100 8.35 -4.59 5.21
CA VAL A 100 7.51 -3.69 6.01
C VAL A 100 6.24 -4.40 6.52
N ASN A 101 5.79 -5.45 5.81
CA ASN A 101 4.53 -6.14 6.09
C ASN A 101 4.69 -7.34 7.05
N PHE A 102 5.92 -7.66 7.43
CA PHE A 102 6.24 -8.81 8.28
C PHE A 102 7.27 -8.39 9.31
N LYS A 103 7.13 -8.89 10.54
CA LYS A 103 8.16 -8.75 11.56
C LYS A 103 8.41 -10.09 12.23
N PRO A 104 9.66 -10.39 12.64
CA PRO A 104 9.89 -11.49 13.56
C PRO A 104 9.23 -11.15 14.89
N ASN A 105 8.76 -12.17 15.61
CA ASN A 105 8.37 -12.00 17.01
C ASN A 105 9.62 -11.77 17.90
N ASN A 106 9.42 -11.52 19.20
CA ASN A 106 10.51 -11.15 20.12
C ASN A 106 11.61 -12.23 20.20
N GLU A 107 11.22 -13.50 20.12
CA GLU A 107 12.11 -14.66 20.19
C GLU A 107 12.66 -15.07 18.82
N ARG A 108 12.21 -14.42 17.74
CA ARG A 108 12.52 -14.71 16.32
C ARG A 108 12.16 -16.14 15.88
N ASN A 109 11.36 -16.88 16.64
CA ASN A 109 10.86 -18.21 16.31
C ASN A 109 9.54 -18.19 15.49
N GLY A 110 8.92 -17.01 15.37
CA GLY A 110 7.68 -16.80 14.62
C GLY A 110 7.73 -15.56 13.75
N ILE A 111 6.90 -15.56 12.70
CA ILE A 111 6.69 -14.40 11.83
C ILE A 111 5.29 -13.85 12.06
N ILE A 112 5.22 -12.55 12.33
CA ILE A 112 3.99 -11.79 12.54
C ILE A 112 3.62 -11.07 11.25
N PHE A 113 2.38 -11.27 10.82
CA PHE A 113 1.80 -10.71 9.61
C PHE A 113 1.12 -9.39 9.96
N LEU A 114 1.68 -8.26 9.52
CA LEU A 114 1.21 -6.93 9.91
C LEU A 114 -0.02 -6.45 9.14
N VAL A 115 -0.45 -7.21 8.13
CA VAL A 115 -1.63 -6.90 7.33
C VAL A 115 -2.49 -8.15 7.21
N GLY A 116 -3.79 -8.04 7.50
CA GLY A 116 -4.73 -9.14 7.32
C GLY A 116 -4.97 -9.47 5.83
N GLY A 117 -5.17 -10.74 5.50
CA GLY A 117 -5.44 -11.15 4.12
C GLY A 117 -5.36 -12.64 3.89
N TRP A 118 -5.58 -13.05 2.64
CA TRP A 118 -5.36 -14.41 2.21
C TRP A 118 -3.89 -14.61 1.83
N TYR A 119 -3.25 -15.62 2.41
CA TYR A 119 -1.84 -15.89 2.19
C TYR A 119 -1.63 -17.31 1.65
N ILE A 120 -0.59 -17.45 0.85
CA ILE A 120 0.05 -18.72 0.52
C ILE A 120 1.40 -18.71 1.22
N VAL A 121 1.68 -19.76 1.99
CA VAL A 121 2.88 -19.93 2.80
C VAL A 121 3.51 -21.26 2.42
N ASN A 122 4.77 -21.22 1.99
CA ASN A 122 5.56 -22.40 1.71
C ASN A 122 6.81 -22.38 2.57
N SER A 123 7.00 -23.40 3.39
CA SER A 123 8.18 -23.57 4.24
C SER A 123 8.90 -24.84 3.82
N THR A 124 10.20 -24.75 3.58
CA THR A 124 11.08 -25.92 3.41
C THR A 124 12.06 -25.94 4.57
N VAL A 125 12.18 -27.08 5.23
CA VAL A 125 13.15 -27.29 6.31
C VAL A 125 14.18 -28.30 5.86
N TYR A 126 15.44 -27.97 6.05
CA TYR A 126 16.62 -28.76 5.70
C TYR A 126 17.22 -29.33 6.98
N LEU A 127 17.51 -30.63 6.96
CA LEU A 127 17.93 -31.40 8.13
C LEU A 127 19.04 -32.35 7.71
N VAL A 128 20.08 -32.49 8.53
CA VAL A 128 21.04 -33.60 8.36
C VAL A 128 20.34 -34.92 8.74
N GLN A 129 20.88 -36.07 8.33
CA GLN A 129 20.36 -37.40 8.66
C GLN A 129 19.92 -37.49 10.13
N GLN A 130 18.69 -37.93 10.34
CA GLN A 130 18.11 -38.12 11.67
C GLN A 130 18.11 -39.61 12.05
N SER A 131 18.34 -39.90 13.33
CA SER A 131 18.32 -41.26 13.89
C SER A 131 16.88 -41.81 14.03
N SER A 132 15.89 -40.92 14.01
CA SER A 132 14.48 -41.18 14.34
C SER A 132 13.54 -40.68 13.22
N GLU A 133 12.28 -41.13 13.23
CA GLU A 133 11.24 -40.53 12.38
C GLU A 133 10.87 -39.13 12.91
N ASP A 134 11.33 -38.10 12.21
CA ASP A 134 11.10 -36.71 12.60
C ASP A 134 9.99 -36.07 11.76
N HIS A 135 9.37 -35.05 12.32
CA HIS A 135 8.27 -34.32 11.70
C HIS A 135 8.55 -32.82 11.72
N VAL A 136 8.21 -32.15 10.62
CA VAL A 136 8.18 -30.69 10.55
C VAL A 136 6.74 -30.25 10.68
N LYS A 137 6.48 -29.26 11.53
CA LYS A 137 5.17 -28.72 11.85
C LYS A 137 5.10 -27.23 11.54
N LEU A 138 4.02 -26.84 10.87
CA LEU A 138 3.61 -25.44 10.81
C LEU A 138 2.54 -25.22 11.88
N ARG A 139 2.70 -24.20 12.71
CA ARG A 139 1.76 -23.84 13.78
C ARG A 139 1.09 -22.50 13.46
N LYS A 140 -0.14 -22.32 13.95
CA LYS A 140 -0.85 -21.04 13.97
C LYS A 140 -1.39 -20.82 15.37
N ASN A 141 -1.01 -19.72 16.01
CA ASN A 141 -1.41 -19.40 17.40
C ASN A 141 -1.19 -20.60 18.35
N ASN A 142 -0.01 -21.22 18.31
CA ASN A 142 0.38 -22.44 19.05
C ASN A 142 -0.42 -23.72 18.77
N SER A 143 -1.42 -23.68 17.89
CA SER A 143 -2.12 -24.88 17.41
C SER A 143 -1.43 -25.45 16.18
N ARG A 144 -1.28 -26.78 16.11
CA ARG A 144 -0.70 -27.47 14.95
C ARG A 144 -1.63 -27.30 13.75
N LEU A 145 -1.09 -26.75 12.67
CA LEU A 145 -1.83 -26.48 11.44
C LEU A 145 -1.51 -27.50 10.35
N LEU A 146 -0.23 -27.83 10.14
CA LEU A 146 0.21 -28.90 9.24
C LEU A 146 1.39 -29.66 9.84
N GLU A 147 1.59 -30.89 9.37
CA GLU A 147 2.77 -31.69 9.67
C GLU A 147 3.20 -32.46 8.42
N SER A 148 4.51 -32.56 8.22
CA SER A 148 5.13 -33.38 7.19
C SER A 148 6.17 -34.28 7.83
N LYS A 149 6.21 -35.54 7.40
CA LYS A 149 7.20 -36.52 7.86
C LYS A 149 8.49 -36.31 7.09
N VAL A 150 9.60 -36.26 7.80
CA VAL A 150 10.93 -36.16 7.21
C VAL A 150 11.35 -37.54 6.73
N PRO A 151 11.73 -37.72 5.45
CA PRO A 151 12.26 -38.99 4.97
C PRO A 151 13.51 -39.40 5.74
N LYS A 152 13.61 -40.67 6.11
CA LYS A 152 14.82 -41.22 6.75
C LYS A 152 15.70 -41.86 5.69
N ILE A 153 16.74 -41.16 5.25
CA ILE A 153 17.73 -41.67 4.29
C ILE A 153 19.08 -41.74 5.00
N VAL A 154 19.69 -42.93 5.02
CA VAL A 154 20.96 -43.16 5.71
C VAL A 154 22.10 -42.49 4.94
N GLY A 155 22.93 -41.71 5.64
CA GLY A 155 24.09 -41.02 5.07
C GLY A 155 23.79 -39.69 4.38
N GLU A 156 22.51 -39.31 4.24
CA GLU A 156 22.11 -38.16 3.42
C GLU A 156 21.38 -37.07 4.22
N SER A 157 21.57 -35.83 3.78
CA SER A 157 20.75 -34.70 4.23
C SER A 157 19.38 -34.78 3.57
N THR A 158 18.35 -34.35 4.29
CA THR A 158 16.96 -34.47 3.86
C THR A 158 16.25 -33.13 3.99
N SER A 159 15.11 -33.01 3.32
CA SER A 159 14.26 -31.84 3.47
C SER A 159 12.79 -32.24 3.53
N ALA A 160 12.00 -31.40 4.18
CA ALA A 160 10.54 -31.51 4.18
C ALA A 160 9.94 -30.15 3.87
N SER A 161 8.99 -30.14 2.93
CA SER A 161 8.25 -28.93 2.55
C SER A 161 6.81 -28.99 3.07
N LEU A 162 6.31 -27.82 3.46
CA LEU A 162 4.96 -27.59 3.95
C LEU A 162 4.37 -26.42 3.17
N GLY A 163 3.24 -26.67 2.51
CA GLY A 163 2.47 -25.64 1.81
C GLY A 163 1.13 -25.43 2.51
N TRP A 164 0.80 -24.18 2.82
CA TRP A 164 -0.48 -23.79 3.41
C TRP A 164 -1.05 -22.58 2.68
N SER A 165 -2.37 -22.53 2.55
CA SER A 165 -3.07 -21.31 2.15
C SER A 165 -4.27 -21.05 3.04
N GLY A 166 -4.57 -19.78 3.28
CA GLY A 166 -5.74 -19.39 4.05
C GLY A 166 -5.72 -17.97 4.56
N LEU A 167 -6.80 -17.62 5.25
CA LEU A 167 -6.99 -16.30 5.83
C LEU A 167 -6.19 -16.14 7.13
N LEU A 168 -5.38 -15.07 7.19
CA LEU A 168 -4.74 -14.58 8.40
C LEU A 168 -5.31 -13.21 8.76
N LYS A 169 -5.60 -13.04 10.05
CA LYS A 169 -5.95 -11.74 10.62
C LYS A 169 -4.68 -10.91 10.77
N GLU A 170 -4.86 -9.60 10.85
CA GLU A 170 -3.79 -8.68 11.22
C GLU A 170 -3.15 -9.09 12.54
N ASN A 171 -1.82 -9.01 12.62
CA ASN A 171 -0.98 -9.49 13.73
C ASN A 171 -1.08 -11.00 14.00
N GLY A 172 -1.57 -11.78 13.04
CA GLY A 172 -1.50 -13.24 13.10
C GLY A 172 -0.05 -13.74 13.05
N GLU A 173 0.23 -14.83 13.76
CA GLU A 173 1.57 -15.40 13.88
C GLU A 173 1.64 -16.82 13.32
N LEU A 174 2.72 -17.12 12.59
CA LEU A 174 3.04 -18.46 12.09
C LEU A 174 4.46 -18.88 12.50
N PRO A 175 4.59 -19.66 13.59
CA PRO A 175 5.84 -20.34 13.92
C PRO A 175 6.01 -21.66 13.15
N VAL A 176 7.27 -21.98 12.83
CA VAL A 176 7.69 -23.26 12.23
C VAL A 176 8.54 -24.02 13.25
N ALA A 177 8.20 -25.28 13.47
CA ALA A 177 8.90 -26.14 14.44
C ALA A 177 9.18 -27.52 13.86
N ALA A 178 10.34 -28.09 14.17
CA ALA A 178 10.66 -29.48 13.93
C ALA A 178 10.58 -30.27 15.26
N THR A 179 10.09 -31.50 15.21
CA THR A 179 9.99 -32.34 16.41
C THR A 179 11.30 -33.06 16.70
N LYS A 180 11.52 -33.44 17.97
CA LYS A 180 12.63 -34.30 18.41
C LYS A 180 14.02 -33.68 18.26
N SER A 181 14.06 -32.35 18.18
CA SER A 181 15.28 -31.53 18.24
C SER A 181 16.37 -31.97 17.26
N PRO A 182 16.08 -31.92 15.94
CA PRO A 182 17.03 -32.37 14.94
C PRO A 182 18.31 -31.53 14.93
N HIS A 183 19.40 -32.15 14.48
CA HIS A 183 20.70 -31.49 14.33
C HIS A 183 20.87 -30.79 12.99
N LYS A 184 21.62 -29.68 12.99
CA LYS A 184 22.01 -28.90 11.79
C LYS A 184 20.81 -28.53 10.92
N VAL A 185 19.96 -27.67 11.47
CA VAL A 185 18.67 -27.32 10.91
C VAL A 185 18.72 -25.95 10.26
N GLY A 186 18.24 -25.89 9.03
CA GLY A 186 17.99 -24.64 8.30
C GLY A 186 16.58 -24.64 7.71
N SER A 187 16.06 -23.47 7.36
CA SER A 187 14.77 -23.37 6.69
C SER A 187 14.70 -22.17 5.78
N GLN A 188 13.91 -22.34 4.73
CA GLN A 188 13.46 -21.26 3.87
C GLN A 188 11.93 -21.14 3.99
N LEU A 189 11.44 -19.90 4.01
CA LEU A 189 10.03 -19.58 3.98
C LEU A 189 9.75 -18.60 2.84
N THR A 190 8.74 -18.91 2.05
CA THR A 190 8.16 -18.01 1.07
C THR A 190 6.71 -17.74 1.42
N VAL A 191 6.34 -16.47 1.49
CA VAL A 191 4.97 -16.01 1.76
C VAL A 191 4.55 -15.11 0.62
N LEU A 192 3.32 -15.28 0.16
CA LEU A 192 2.66 -14.43 -0.82
C LEU A 192 1.27 -14.08 -0.32
N ARG A 193 0.91 -12.80 -0.30
CA ARG A 193 -0.46 -12.36 -0.13
C ARG A 193 -1.16 -12.40 -1.48
N LEU A 194 -2.35 -13.00 -1.54
CA LEU A 194 -3.23 -12.85 -2.69
C LEU A 194 -3.95 -11.51 -2.54
N ASN A 195 -3.79 -10.64 -3.53
CA ASN A 195 -4.58 -9.42 -3.65
C ASN A 195 -5.89 -9.79 -4.34
N GLU A 196 -7.02 -9.38 -3.77
CA GLU A 196 -8.33 -9.37 -4.45
C GLU A 196 -8.44 -8.16 -5.38
#